data_AF-A0A3D1M0Y1-F1
#
_entry.id   AF-A0A3D1M0Y1-F1
#
_cell.length_a   1.000
_cell.length_b   1.000
_cell.length_c   1.000
_cell.angle_alpha   90.00
_cell.angle_beta   90.00
_cell.angle_gamma   90.00
#
_symmetry.space_group_name_H-M   'P 1'
#
loop_
_entity.id
_entity.type
_entity.pdbx_description
1 polymer ?
#
loop_
_entity_poly.entity_id
_entity_poly.type
_entity_poly.pdbx_seq_one_letter_code
_entity_poly.pdbx_strand_id
1 'polypeptide(L)'
;MGRLVRVGAPDALADFYDSPSHIFGSGEDGVVQISTNTTLTEDKYYLDLTVDATKTLNTAGYRVFVQRNLFLYGTIGMTAGPSAQGSLGIGTQNAAVTNSLGGASASHTVTAPTAALGGTKWYKNPLNAVDGYSFDPSNGNLNLLKGGAGDGTNYGGGVVIVCARYLTGDGAISATASGNAGGGVLFLISSDKSHSYTLSAAGAGTGSAGNTYFLEAD
;
A
#
# COMPACT_ATOMS: atom_id res chain seq x y z
N MET A 1 -34.85 -11.82 3.21
CA MET A 1 -33.40 -11.55 3.22
C MET A 1 -33.20 -10.27 4.03
N GLY A 2 -33.00 -10.38 5.34
CA GLY A 2 -32.89 -9.22 6.22
C GLY A 2 -31.55 -8.52 6.01
N ARG A 3 -31.58 -7.25 5.61
CA ARG A 3 -30.39 -6.40 5.50
C ARG A 3 -29.90 -6.09 6.92
N LEU A 4 -28.64 -6.37 7.21
CA LEU A 4 -27.99 -5.94 8.44
C LEU A 4 -27.95 -4.42 8.46
N VAL A 5 -28.80 -3.82 9.29
CA VAL A 5 -28.68 -2.42 9.70
C VAL A 5 -27.64 -2.37 10.82
N ARG A 6 -26.57 -1.59 10.69
CA ARG A 6 -25.69 -1.31 11.83
C ARG A 6 -26.46 -0.51 12.89
N VAL A 7 -26.36 -0.93 14.15
CA VAL A 7 -27.00 -0.23 15.28
C VAL A 7 -26.42 1.18 15.38
N GLY A 8 -27.21 2.20 15.01
CA GLY A 8 -26.82 3.61 15.07
C GLY A 8 -27.12 4.43 13.81
N ALA A 9 -27.42 3.80 12.66
CA ALA A 9 -27.83 4.54 11.48
C ALA A 9 -29.29 5.03 11.62
N PRO A 10 -29.58 6.33 11.39
CA PRO A 10 -30.92 6.89 11.55
C PRO A 10 -31.93 6.28 10.56
N ASP A 11 -31.45 5.77 9.42
CA ASP A 11 -32.25 5.01 8.48
C ASP A 11 -31.40 4.09 7.59
N ALA A 12 -32.14 3.36 6.75
CA ALA A 12 -31.68 2.52 5.67
C ALA A 12 -30.74 3.19 4.65
N LEU A 13 -30.88 4.50 4.42
CA LEU A 13 -30.14 5.25 3.41
C LEU A 13 -28.82 5.74 4.00
N ALA A 14 -28.82 6.16 5.26
CA ALA A 14 -27.64 6.48 6.05
C ALA A 14 -26.76 5.23 6.24
N ASP A 15 -27.34 4.06 6.47
CA ASP A 15 -26.61 2.78 6.54
C ASP A 15 -26.00 2.37 5.19
N PHE A 16 -26.65 2.69 4.06
CA PHE A 16 -26.07 2.47 2.73
C PHE A 16 -24.96 3.49 2.43
N TYR A 17 -25.18 4.75 2.77
CA TYR A 17 -24.21 5.82 2.58
C TYR A 17 -22.95 5.63 3.45
N ASP A 18 -23.12 5.11 4.66
CA ASP A 18 -22.03 4.79 5.60
C ASP A 18 -21.60 3.31 5.53
N SER A 19 -22.06 2.58 4.50
CA SER A 19 -21.60 1.21 4.29
C SER A 19 -20.10 1.23 3.95
N PRO A 20 -19.31 0.29 4.52
CA PRO A 20 -17.88 0.18 4.22
C PRO A 20 -17.60 0.16 2.72
N SER A 21 -16.73 1.06 2.28
CA SER A 21 -16.22 0.98 0.92
C SER A 21 -15.18 -0.13 0.86
N HIS A 22 -15.24 -0.98 -0.16
CA HIS A 22 -14.19 -1.97 -0.44
C HIS A 22 -12.82 -1.31 -0.63
N ILE A 23 -12.80 -0.03 -1.06
CA ILE A 23 -11.56 0.71 -1.32
C ILE A 23 -11.06 1.42 -0.07
N PHE A 24 -11.94 2.03 0.74
CA PHE A 24 -11.55 2.88 1.88
C PHE A 24 -11.70 2.20 3.25
N GLY A 25 -12.21 0.98 3.30
CA GLY A 25 -12.34 0.19 4.52
C GLY A 25 -13.59 0.50 5.34
N SER A 26 -13.66 -0.18 6.49
CA SER A 26 -14.84 -0.21 7.37
C SER A 26 -14.86 0.84 8.47
N GLY A 27 -13.72 1.46 8.77
CA GLY A 27 -13.56 2.42 9.88
C GLY A 27 -13.54 1.80 11.29
N GLU A 28 -13.44 0.48 11.41
CA GLU A 28 -13.55 -0.24 12.69
C GLU A 28 -12.45 0.09 13.73
N ASP A 29 -11.26 0.51 13.28
CA ASP A 29 -10.19 0.96 14.17
C ASP A 29 -10.43 2.38 14.73
N GLY A 30 -11.50 3.06 14.30
CA GLY A 30 -11.89 4.37 14.81
C GLY A 30 -10.95 5.50 14.42
N VAL A 31 -11.03 6.62 15.16
CA VAL A 31 -10.17 7.80 14.96
C VAL A 31 -8.86 7.59 15.71
N VAL A 32 -7.74 7.56 14.99
CA VAL A 32 -6.42 7.23 15.58
C VAL A 32 -5.39 8.31 15.24
N GLN A 33 -4.56 8.64 16.24
CA GLN A 33 -3.39 9.50 16.08
C GLN A 33 -2.11 8.72 16.36
N ILE A 34 -1.21 8.68 15.39
CA ILE A 34 0.13 8.11 15.51
C ILE A 34 1.08 9.20 16.02
N SER A 35 1.21 9.27 17.35
CA SER A 35 2.09 10.23 18.06
C SER A 35 3.45 9.63 18.47
N THR A 36 3.62 8.32 18.26
CA THR A 36 4.88 7.58 18.42
C THR A 36 5.09 6.68 17.19
N ASN A 37 6.32 6.21 16.96
CA ASN A 37 6.58 5.31 15.85
C ASN A 37 5.85 3.97 16.09
N THR A 38 5.02 3.58 15.13
CA THR A 38 4.15 2.40 15.24
C THR A 38 4.45 1.47 14.07
N THR A 39 4.51 0.17 14.34
CA THR A 39 4.62 -0.86 13.30
C THR A 39 3.35 -1.69 13.29
N LEU A 40 2.77 -1.89 12.10
CA LEU A 40 1.58 -2.71 11.93
C LEU A 40 1.90 -4.20 12.02
N THR A 41 0.93 -4.97 12.51
CA THR A 41 0.96 -6.45 12.56
C THR A 41 -0.23 -7.08 11.84
N GLU A 42 -1.09 -6.26 11.26
CA GLU A 42 -2.30 -6.62 10.52
C GLU A 42 -2.74 -5.44 9.64
N ASP A 43 -3.64 -5.70 8.69
CA ASP A 43 -4.28 -4.65 7.92
C ASP A 43 -5.13 -3.76 8.85
N LYS A 44 -5.10 -2.45 8.61
CA LYS A 44 -5.81 -1.46 9.44
C LYS A 44 -6.89 -0.72 8.68
N TYR A 45 -8.00 -0.44 9.35
CA TYR A 45 -9.24 0.13 8.84
C TYR A 45 -9.68 1.31 9.73
N TYR A 46 -8.97 2.42 9.64
CA TYR A 46 -9.23 3.62 10.43
C TYR A 46 -10.46 4.38 9.93
N LEU A 47 -11.20 5.01 10.85
CA LEU A 47 -12.24 5.97 10.48
C LEU A 47 -11.60 7.28 10.00
N ASP A 48 -10.68 7.82 10.81
CA ASP A 48 -9.74 8.88 10.46
C ASP A 48 -8.36 8.52 11.00
N LEU A 49 -7.31 8.88 10.27
CA LEU A 49 -5.93 8.64 10.68
C LEU A 49 -5.15 9.95 10.66
N THR A 50 -4.52 10.28 11.79
CA THR A 50 -3.50 11.34 11.86
C THR A 50 -2.14 10.70 12.08
N VAL A 51 -1.14 11.07 11.28
CA VAL A 51 0.26 10.72 11.53
C VAL A 51 1.03 12.00 11.79
N ASP A 52 1.44 12.20 13.04
CA ASP A 52 2.10 13.42 13.48
C ASP A 52 3.44 13.63 12.75
N ALA A 53 3.85 14.89 12.67
CA ALA A 53 5.17 15.24 12.14
C ALA A 53 6.28 14.44 12.85
N THR A 54 7.29 14.04 12.08
CA THR A 54 8.42 13.21 12.53
C THR A 54 8.05 11.82 13.06
N LYS A 55 6.79 11.36 12.94
CA LYS A 55 6.38 9.99 13.31
C LYS A 55 6.24 9.12 12.09
N THR A 56 6.52 7.83 12.28
CA THR A 56 6.40 6.82 11.24
C THR A 56 5.39 5.77 11.62
N LEU A 57 4.39 5.57 10.76
CA LEU A 57 3.58 4.36 10.73
C LEU A 57 4.22 3.38 9.73
N ASN A 58 5.00 2.45 10.25
CA ASN A 58 5.63 1.39 9.46
C ASN A 58 4.57 0.35 9.08
N THR A 59 4.30 0.21 7.79
CA THR A 59 3.25 -0.70 7.31
C THR A 59 3.65 -2.17 7.37
N ALA A 60 4.95 -2.51 7.39
CA ALA A 60 5.45 -3.88 7.48
C ALA A 60 4.78 -4.89 6.50
N GLY A 61 4.34 -4.41 5.32
CA GLY A 61 3.64 -5.23 4.32
C GLY A 61 2.16 -5.46 4.62
N TYR A 62 1.52 -4.62 5.44
CA TYR A 62 0.08 -4.57 5.64
C TYR A 62 -0.55 -3.35 4.97
N ARG A 63 -1.85 -3.43 4.68
CA ARG A 63 -2.64 -2.37 4.06
C ARG A 63 -3.08 -1.34 5.09
N VAL A 64 -3.21 -0.10 4.65
CA VAL A 64 -3.81 0.98 5.44
C VAL A 64 -5.04 1.49 4.71
N PHE A 65 -6.19 1.33 5.34
CA PHE A 65 -7.47 1.86 4.91
C PHE A 65 -7.92 2.97 5.85
N VAL A 66 -8.38 4.07 5.28
CA VAL A 66 -8.91 5.23 6.01
C VAL A 66 -10.25 5.62 5.37
N GLN A 67 -11.34 5.38 6.08
CA GLN A 67 -12.69 5.53 5.55
C GLN A 67 -13.01 6.98 5.14
N ARG A 68 -12.48 7.96 5.91
CA ARG A 68 -12.71 9.40 5.70
C ARG A 68 -11.40 10.17 5.51
N ASN A 69 -10.80 10.71 6.56
CA ASN A 69 -9.71 11.68 6.45
C ASN A 69 -8.36 11.09 6.88
N LEU A 70 -7.38 11.20 5.99
CA LEU A 70 -5.97 11.01 6.33
C LEU A 70 -5.30 12.38 6.52
N PHE A 71 -4.86 12.66 7.73
CA PHE A 71 -4.03 13.82 8.08
C PHE A 71 -2.57 13.39 8.19
N LEU A 72 -1.80 13.53 7.12
CA LEU A 72 -0.43 13.04 7.03
C LEU A 72 0.58 14.19 7.13
N TYR A 73 1.28 14.26 8.26
CA TYR A 73 2.41 15.18 8.48
C TYR A 73 3.73 14.43 8.73
N GLY A 74 3.65 13.15 9.09
CA GLY A 74 4.78 12.24 9.24
C GLY A 74 5.03 11.36 8.02
N THR A 75 5.28 10.07 8.26
CA THR A 75 5.52 9.07 7.20
C THR A 75 4.67 7.83 7.38
N ILE A 76 4.10 7.33 6.28
CA ILE A 76 3.49 5.99 6.20
C ILE A 76 4.33 5.13 5.26
N GLY A 77 4.62 3.89 5.64
CA GLY A 77 5.25 2.91 4.75
C GLY A 77 6.57 2.37 5.28
N MET A 78 7.40 1.86 4.38
CA MET A 78 8.64 1.17 4.68
C MET A 78 9.82 1.92 4.06
N THR A 79 10.76 2.35 4.89
CA THR A 79 11.96 3.09 4.44
C THR A 79 13.16 2.17 4.17
N ALA A 80 13.09 0.92 4.63
CA ALA A 80 13.94 -0.19 4.24
C ALA A 80 13.01 -1.40 4.07
N GLY A 81 13.15 -2.14 2.96
CA GLY A 81 12.27 -3.26 2.63
C GLY A 81 12.04 -4.23 3.81
N PRO A 82 10.84 -4.82 3.95
CA PRO A 82 10.51 -5.63 5.12
C PRO A 82 11.18 -7.01 5.04
N SER A 83 11.65 -7.51 6.18
CA SER A 83 12.25 -8.85 6.28
C SER A 83 11.24 -9.97 6.45
N ALA A 84 10.01 -9.63 6.81
CA ALA A 84 8.90 -10.55 6.99
C ALA A 84 7.72 -10.11 6.13
N GLN A 85 6.95 -11.09 5.67
CA GLN A 85 5.77 -10.85 4.86
C GLN A 85 4.55 -10.58 5.75
N GLY A 86 3.85 -9.47 5.49
CA GLY A 86 2.50 -9.19 6.03
C GLY A 86 1.40 -9.78 5.14
N SER A 87 0.33 -9.02 4.91
CA SER A 87 -0.76 -9.41 4.00
C SER A 87 -0.44 -9.15 2.51
N LEU A 88 0.57 -8.33 2.23
CA LEU A 88 1.04 -7.97 0.89
C LEU A 88 2.32 -8.72 0.51
N GLY A 89 2.65 -8.71 -0.77
CA GLY A 89 3.97 -9.14 -1.21
C GLY A 89 5.07 -8.16 -0.78
N ILE A 90 6.28 -8.69 -0.63
CA ILE A 90 7.46 -7.92 -0.22
C ILE A 90 8.56 -8.01 -1.28
N GLY A 91 9.57 -7.15 -1.17
CA GLY A 91 10.81 -7.32 -1.90
C GLY A 91 11.62 -8.52 -1.39
N THR A 92 12.60 -8.97 -2.15
CA THR A 92 13.51 -10.05 -1.75
C THR A 92 14.78 -9.49 -1.11
N GLN A 93 15.52 -10.30 -0.36
CA GLN A 93 16.87 -9.95 0.11
C GLN A 93 17.95 -10.38 -0.90
N ASN A 94 17.89 -11.62 -1.39
CA ASN A 94 18.94 -12.23 -2.20
C ASN A 94 18.37 -13.08 -3.35
N ALA A 95 17.53 -12.47 -4.19
CA ALA A 95 16.95 -13.15 -5.35
C ALA A 95 16.39 -12.14 -6.37
N ALA A 96 16.31 -12.55 -7.63
CA ALA A 96 15.45 -11.88 -8.60
C ALA A 96 13.98 -11.97 -8.20
N VAL A 97 13.18 -10.98 -8.61
CA VAL A 97 11.75 -10.88 -8.24
C VAL A 97 10.90 -10.97 -9.49
N THR A 98 9.88 -11.82 -9.47
CA THR A 98 8.85 -11.90 -10.50
C THR A 98 7.53 -11.33 -10.00
N ASN A 99 6.63 -10.98 -10.92
CA ASN A 99 5.35 -10.33 -10.61
C ASN A 99 5.55 -9.06 -9.75
N SER A 100 6.52 -8.23 -10.14
CA SER A 100 6.90 -7.05 -9.37
C SER A 100 6.88 -5.79 -10.23
N LEU A 101 6.44 -4.69 -9.61
CA LEU A 101 6.55 -3.34 -10.17
C LEU A 101 7.65 -2.54 -9.43
N GLY A 102 8.50 -3.21 -8.66
CA GLY A 102 9.60 -2.61 -7.92
C GLY A 102 10.84 -2.40 -8.79
N GLY A 103 11.89 -1.91 -8.16
CA GLY A 103 13.20 -1.70 -8.77
C GLY A 103 14.12 -2.92 -8.64
N ALA A 104 15.07 -3.02 -9.55
CA ALA A 104 16.15 -4.00 -9.51
C ALA A 104 17.30 -3.52 -8.63
N SER A 105 18.07 -4.45 -8.07
CA SER A 105 19.39 -4.16 -7.50
C SER A 105 20.46 -4.31 -8.59
N ALA A 106 21.72 -4.02 -8.25
CA ALA A 106 22.84 -4.31 -9.15
C ALA A 106 23.02 -5.81 -9.43
N SER A 107 22.59 -6.67 -8.50
CA SER A 107 22.84 -8.12 -8.53
C SER A 107 21.64 -8.94 -9.00
N HIS A 108 20.43 -8.37 -8.94
CA HIS A 108 19.18 -9.09 -9.19
C HIS A 108 18.21 -8.27 -10.03
N THR A 109 17.55 -8.97 -10.96
CA THR A 109 16.56 -8.37 -11.85
C THR A 109 15.15 -8.39 -11.24
N VAL A 110 14.28 -7.55 -11.83
CA VAL A 110 12.85 -7.54 -11.56
C VAL A 110 12.09 -7.80 -12.86
N THR A 111 11.11 -8.70 -12.81
CA THR A 111 10.22 -9.02 -13.92
C THR A 111 8.80 -8.57 -13.61
N ALA A 112 8.26 -7.73 -14.49
CA ALA A 112 6.90 -7.21 -14.39
C ALA A 112 5.83 -8.31 -14.44
N PRO A 113 4.63 -8.07 -13.87
CA PRO A 113 3.46 -8.93 -14.08
C PRO A 113 3.24 -9.24 -15.57
N THR A 114 3.05 -10.51 -15.90
CA THR A 114 2.88 -10.96 -17.30
C THR A 114 1.47 -10.67 -17.80
N ALA A 115 1.24 -10.73 -19.11
CA ALA A 115 -0.09 -10.54 -19.69
C ALA A 115 -1.13 -11.55 -19.17
N ALA A 116 -0.71 -12.78 -18.86
CA ALA A 116 -1.59 -13.80 -18.26
C ALA A 116 -2.12 -13.39 -16.88
N LEU A 117 -1.38 -12.54 -16.16
CA LEU A 117 -1.76 -11.95 -14.88
C LEU A 117 -2.44 -10.57 -15.02
N GLY A 118 -2.86 -10.19 -16.24
CA GLY A 118 -3.40 -8.86 -16.54
C GLY A 118 -2.34 -7.77 -16.78
N GLY A 119 -1.06 -8.12 -16.65
CA GLY A 119 0.07 -7.22 -16.87
C GLY A 119 0.14 -6.06 -15.87
N THR A 120 0.99 -5.08 -16.16
CA THR A 120 1.14 -3.88 -15.31
C THR A 120 -0.14 -3.03 -15.23
N LYS A 121 -1.07 -3.19 -16.19
CA LYS A 121 -2.35 -2.49 -16.22
C LYS A 121 -3.33 -2.99 -15.17
N TRP A 122 -3.20 -4.23 -14.70
CA TRP A 122 -4.05 -4.80 -13.65
C TRP A 122 -4.11 -3.87 -12.42
N TYR A 123 -2.95 -3.38 -11.99
CA TYR A 123 -2.78 -2.53 -10.82
C TYR A 123 -3.05 -1.03 -11.07
N LYS A 124 -3.52 -0.66 -12.27
CA LYS A 124 -3.96 0.73 -12.55
C LYS A 124 -5.46 0.94 -12.27
N ASN A 125 -6.17 -0.13 -11.89
CA ASN A 125 -7.54 -0.05 -11.39
C ASN A 125 -7.50 -0.05 -9.85
N PRO A 126 -8.16 0.90 -9.16
CA PRO A 126 -8.16 0.96 -7.70
C PRO A 126 -8.59 -0.33 -7.00
N LEU A 127 -9.67 -0.97 -7.46
CA LEU A 127 -10.19 -2.20 -6.84
C LEU A 127 -9.16 -3.33 -6.88
N ASN A 128 -8.46 -3.47 -8.01
CA ASN A 128 -7.42 -4.47 -8.17
C ASN A 128 -6.13 -4.10 -7.42
N ALA A 129 -5.80 -2.82 -7.36
CA ALA A 129 -4.61 -2.34 -6.67
C ALA A 129 -4.70 -2.58 -5.16
N VAL A 130 -5.88 -2.36 -4.56
CA VAL A 130 -6.18 -2.63 -3.15
C VAL A 130 -5.88 -4.08 -2.77
N ASP A 131 -6.25 -5.02 -3.64
CA ASP A 131 -6.02 -6.44 -3.40
C ASP A 131 -4.52 -6.78 -3.31
N GLY A 132 -3.66 -6.02 -4.00
CA GLY A 132 -2.21 -6.25 -3.97
C GLY A 132 -1.78 -7.58 -4.59
N TYR A 133 -2.65 -8.21 -5.38
CA TYR A 133 -2.38 -9.44 -6.12
C TYR A 133 -3.14 -9.47 -7.44
N SER A 134 -2.75 -10.42 -8.30
CA SER A 134 -3.47 -10.79 -9.51
C SER A 134 -3.85 -12.28 -9.46
N PHE A 135 -5.03 -12.64 -9.96
CA PHE A 135 -5.46 -14.03 -10.08
C PHE A 135 -5.05 -14.61 -11.44
N ASP A 136 -4.50 -15.82 -11.46
CA ASP A 136 -4.21 -16.55 -12.69
C ASP A 136 -5.35 -17.55 -12.99
N PRO A 137 -6.20 -17.30 -14.00
CA PRO A 137 -7.32 -18.16 -14.31
C PRO A 137 -6.92 -19.53 -14.88
N SER A 138 -5.67 -19.69 -15.34
CA SER A 138 -5.20 -20.95 -15.92
C SER A 138 -4.94 -22.03 -14.87
N ASN A 139 -4.62 -21.62 -13.63
CA ASN A 139 -4.26 -22.54 -12.54
C ASN A 139 -4.96 -22.22 -11.21
N GLY A 140 -5.73 -21.13 -11.13
CA GLY A 140 -6.50 -20.77 -9.95
C GLY A 140 -5.70 -20.11 -8.83
N ASN A 141 -4.43 -19.73 -9.07
CA ASN A 141 -3.56 -19.20 -8.02
C ASN A 141 -3.64 -17.67 -7.91
N LEU A 142 -3.54 -17.18 -6.67
CA LEU A 142 -3.28 -15.78 -6.38
C LEU A 142 -1.78 -15.50 -6.44
N ASN A 143 -1.42 -14.46 -7.19
CA ASN A 143 -0.04 -14.03 -7.39
C ASN A 143 0.12 -12.65 -6.77
N LEU A 144 0.69 -12.60 -5.56
CA LEU A 144 0.95 -11.35 -4.85
C LEU A 144 1.88 -10.46 -5.68
N LEU A 145 1.53 -9.18 -5.79
CA LEU A 145 2.44 -8.16 -6.30
C LEU A 145 3.65 -8.08 -5.36
N LYS A 146 4.84 -8.13 -5.91
CA LYS A 146 6.09 -8.07 -5.15
C LYS A 146 6.75 -6.70 -5.25
N GLY A 147 7.57 -6.41 -4.25
CA GLY A 147 8.41 -5.22 -4.17
C GLY A 147 9.70 -5.34 -5.00
N GLY A 148 10.71 -4.54 -4.68
CA GLY A 148 12.00 -4.55 -5.35
C GLY A 148 12.89 -5.75 -5.04
N ALA A 149 13.95 -5.91 -5.82
CA ALA A 149 14.98 -6.93 -5.58
C ALA A 149 16.06 -6.42 -4.61
N GLY A 150 16.49 -7.30 -3.69
CA GLY A 150 17.58 -7.02 -2.75
C GLY A 150 18.98 -7.21 -3.34
N ASP A 151 20.00 -6.87 -2.55
CA ASP A 151 21.41 -6.91 -2.96
C ASP A 151 22.23 -8.06 -2.32
N GLY A 152 21.55 -8.98 -1.61
CA GLY A 152 22.15 -10.07 -0.85
C GLY A 152 22.26 -9.78 0.65
N THR A 153 22.22 -8.51 1.05
CA THR A 153 22.26 -8.08 2.46
C THR A 153 20.99 -7.30 2.83
N ASN A 154 20.58 -6.38 1.98
CA ASN A 154 19.45 -5.49 2.15
C ASN A 154 18.25 -5.98 1.34
N TYR A 155 17.07 -5.86 1.92
CA TYR A 155 15.81 -6.15 1.23
C TYR A 155 15.48 -5.03 0.24
N GLY A 156 15.01 -5.41 -0.95
CA GLY A 156 14.35 -4.47 -1.85
C GLY A 156 13.07 -3.89 -1.23
N GLY A 157 12.69 -2.68 -1.65
CA GLY A 157 11.54 -1.98 -1.07
C GLY A 157 10.26 -2.82 -1.19
N GLY A 158 9.38 -2.74 -0.19
CA GLY A 158 8.15 -3.55 -0.16
C GLY A 158 7.01 -2.99 -1.02
N VAL A 159 5.81 -3.58 -0.87
CA VAL A 159 4.57 -3.01 -1.41
C VAL A 159 3.86 -2.23 -0.31
N VAL A 160 3.50 -0.98 -0.59
CA VAL A 160 2.76 -0.09 0.31
C VAL A 160 1.45 0.31 -0.37
N ILE A 161 0.33 0.02 0.27
CA ILE A 161 -1.00 0.40 -0.20
C ILE A 161 -1.65 1.23 0.90
N VAL A 162 -1.94 2.49 0.57
CA VAL A 162 -2.66 3.42 1.43
C VAL A 162 -3.88 3.90 0.68
N CYS A 163 -5.05 3.63 1.25
CA CYS A 163 -6.34 4.03 0.72
C CYS A 163 -6.99 5.01 1.69
N ALA A 164 -7.24 6.24 1.26
CA ALA A 164 -7.87 7.25 2.09
C ALA A 164 -8.80 8.12 1.25
N ARG A 165 -10.06 8.25 1.67
CA ARG A 165 -11.06 8.97 0.89
C ARG A 165 -10.68 10.43 0.66
N TYR A 166 -10.22 11.11 1.72
CA TYR A 166 -9.78 12.50 1.68
C TYR A 166 -8.37 12.65 2.28
N LEU A 167 -7.57 13.51 1.66
CA LEU A 167 -6.15 13.69 1.95
C LEU A 167 -5.89 15.12 2.45
N THR A 168 -5.12 15.25 3.54
CA THR A 168 -4.74 16.55 4.11
C THR A 168 -3.33 16.46 4.72
N GLY A 169 -2.53 17.50 4.51
CA GLY A 169 -1.15 17.60 5.00
C GLY A 169 -0.13 17.45 3.87
N ASP A 170 1.14 17.33 4.26
CA ASP A 170 2.32 17.44 3.39
C ASP A 170 3.39 16.38 3.72
N GLY A 171 3.04 15.35 4.48
CA GLY A 171 3.95 14.26 4.84
C GLY A 171 4.28 13.32 3.67
N ALA A 172 4.85 12.17 4.01
CA ALA A 172 5.40 11.25 3.03
C ALA A 172 4.77 9.84 3.08
N ILE A 173 4.65 9.21 1.92
CA ILE A 173 4.40 7.78 1.80
C ILE A 173 5.60 7.16 1.09
N SER A 174 6.16 6.10 1.67
CA SER A 174 7.45 5.58 1.25
C SER A 174 7.44 4.06 1.12
N ALA A 175 7.93 3.56 -0.02
CA ALA A 175 8.23 2.16 -0.29
C ALA A 175 9.68 2.04 -0.77
N THR A 176 10.63 2.57 0.00
CA THR A 176 12.05 2.68 -0.41
C THR A 176 12.87 1.48 0.05
N ALA A 177 14.06 1.35 -0.54
CA ALA A 177 15.06 0.36 -0.14
C ALA A 177 16.23 1.00 0.62
N SER A 178 17.16 0.16 1.07
CA SER A 178 18.44 0.56 1.68
C SER A 178 19.61 -0.14 0.97
N GLY A 179 20.84 0.32 1.21
CA GLY A 179 22.04 -0.25 0.57
C GLY A 179 22.06 -0.06 -0.94
N ASN A 180 22.25 -1.14 -1.70
CA ASN A 180 22.23 -1.15 -3.17
C ASN A 180 20.98 -1.84 -3.76
N ALA A 181 19.92 -1.96 -2.94
CA ALA A 181 18.69 -2.67 -3.31
C ALA A 181 17.70 -1.78 -4.10
N GLY A 182 16.86 -2.42 -4.89
CA GLY A 182 15.87 -1.76 -5.73
C GLY A 182 14.62 -1.33 -4.94
N GLY A 183 14.01 -0.22 -5.35
CA GLY A 183 12.86 0.37 -4.68
C GLY A 183 11.58 -0.48 -4.74
N GLY A 184 10.58 -0.12 -3.95
CA GLY A 184 9.33 -0.88 -3.81
C GLY A 184 8.23 -0.45 -4.76
N VAL A 185 6.99 -0.71 -4.35
CA VAL A 185 5.78 -0.27 -5.06
C VAL A 185 4.87 0.45 -4.09
N LEU A 186 4.34 1.59 -4.51
CA LEU A 186 3.47 2.42 -3.70
C LEU A 186 2.17 2.70 -4.44
N PHE A 187 1.04 2.45 -3.80
CA PHE A 187 -0.28 2.90 -4.23
C PHE A 187 -0.86 3.84 -3.18
N LEU A 188 -1.17 5.06 -3.59
CA LEU A 188 -2.04 5.97 -2.88
C LEU A 188 -3.37 6.03 -3.64
N ILE A 189 -4.45 5.66 -2.97
CA ILE A 189 -5.78 5.59 -3.56
C ILE A 189 -6.71 6.54 -2.82
N SER A 190 -7.40 7.43 -3.54
CA SER A 190 -8.22 8.47 -2.93
C SER A 190 -9.37 8.91 -3.83
N SER A 191 -10.40 9.54 -3.24
CA SER A 191 -11.42 10.28 -4.00
C SER A 191 -10.95 11.69 -4.38
N ASP A 192 -9.86 12.17 -3.78
CA ASP A 192 -9.25 13.43 -4.21
C ASP A 192 -8.57 13.26 -5.58
N LYS A 193 -8.55 14.34 -6.37
CA LYS A 193 -7.90 14.38 -7.70
C LYS A 193 -6.43 14.72 -7.65
N SER A 194 -5.94 15.13 -6.49
CA SER A 194 -4.55 15.53 -6.27
C SER A 194 -4.20 15.39 -4.80
N HIS A 195 -2.90 15.30 -4.50
CA HIS A 195 -2.38 15.27 -3.14
C HIS A 195 -1.17 16.21 -3.02
N SER A 196 -0.86 16.61 -1.79
CA SER A 196 0.38 17.34 -1.47
C SER A 196 1.48 16.43 -0.88
N TYR A 197 1.18 15.14 -0.69
CA TYR A 197 2.13 14.20 -0.11
C TYR A 197 3.33 13.92 -1.02
N THR A 198 4.48 13.67 -0.40
CA THR A 198 5.64 13.14 -1.09
C THR A 198 5.50 11.62 -1.22
N LEU A 199 5.43 11.11 -2.46
CA LEU A 199 5.44 9.67 -2.72
C LEU A 199 6.83 9.24 -3.18
N SER A 200 7.40 8.20 -2.55
CA SER A 200 8.71 7.68 -2.93
C SER A 200 8.73 6.16 -3.00
N ALA A 201 9.21 5.64 -4.13
CA ALA A 201 9.59 4.24 -4.32
C ALA A 201 11.06 4.15 -4.77
N ALA A 202 11.91 5.05 -4.28
CA ALA A 202 13.32 5.08 -4.63
C ALA A 202 14.05 3.78 -4.25
N GLY A 203 14.93 3.32 -5.14
CA GLY A 203 15.99 2.39 -4.79
C GLY A 203 17.08 3.11 -3.99
N ALA A 204 18.06 2.35 -3.52
CA ALA A 204 19.19 2.89 -2.80
C ALA A 204 20.51 2.55 -3.52
N GLY A 205 21.50 3.43 -3.41
CA GLY A 205 22.81 3.24 -4.03
C GLY A 205 22.67 3.08 -5.55
N THR A 206 23.08 1.91 -6.06
CA THR A 206 22.95 1.54 -7.48
C THR A 206 21.61 0.89 -7.84
N GLY A 207 20.74 0.64 -6.87
CA GLY A 207 19.42 0.05 -7.08
C GLY A 207 18.48 1.01 -7.79
N SER A 208 17.72 0.50 -8.76
CA SER A 208 16.77 1.33 -9.51
C SER A 208 15.56 1.68 -8.65
N ALA A 209 14.89 2.79 -8.98
CA ALA A 209 13.59 3.09 -8.42
C ALA A 209 12.55 2.03 -8.85
N GLY A 210 11.57 1.81 -7.99
CA GLY A 210 10.32 1.16 -8.35
C GLY A 210 9.27 2.18 -8.78
N ASN A 211 8.00 1.87 -8.54
CA ASN A 211 6.89 2.69 -9.05
C ASN A 211 5.99 3.23 -7.94
N THR A 212 5.53 4.47 -8.14
CA THR A 212 4.49 5.11 -7.32
C THR A 212 3.27 5.36 -8.19
N TYR A 213 2.08 5.06 -7.66
CA TYR A 213 0.81 5.28 -8.32
C TYR A 213 -0.12 6.08 -7.41
N PHE A 214 -0.70 7.13 -7.98
CA PHE A 214 -1.86 7.80 -7.41
C PHE A 214 -3.08 7.43 -8.25
N LEU A 215 -4.08 6.82 -7.63
CA LEU A 215 -5.28 6.35 -8.31
C LEU A 215 -6.51 7.02 -7.69
N GLU A 216 -7.32 7.66 -8.55
CA GLU A 216 -8.61 8.21 -8.15
C GLU A 216 -9.67 7.09 -8.04
N ALA A 217 -10.49 7.14 -7.00
CA ALA A 217 -11.57 6.21 -6.74
C ALA A 217 -12.78 6.93 -6.11
N ASP A 218 -13.96 6.76 -6.72
CA ASP A 218 -15.24 7.29 -6.24
C ASP A 218 -16.03 6.27 -5.42
#